data_AF-A0A519S9S9-F1
#
_entry.id   AF-A0A519S9S9-F1
#
_cell.length_a   1.000
_cell.length_b   1.000
_cell.length_c   1.000
_cell.angle_alpha   90.00
_cell.angle_beta   90.00
_cell.angle_gamma   90.00
#
_symmetry.space_group_name_H-M   'P 1'
#
loop_
_entity.id
_entity.type
_entity.pdbx_description
1 polymer ?
#
loop_
_entity_poly.entity_id
_entity_poly.type
_entity_poly.pdbx_seq_one_letter_code
_entity_poly.pdbx_strand_id
1 'polypeptide(L)'
;TKKVVNTMLGQMVSASTCPTCHGEGKTISATCDVCKGEGRQLNEEVIPINIPAGVANDMQLSMSGKGNFPERGGVPGDLLIQIEEEPHEFLKREGNNIMFEQYISFVDAALGTNLEVPTIEGKVKIKVDAGTQPGKILRLRGKGIKDLNGYGRGDQLIHLNVWTPKSVSNQERELLEKLRDSDNFTPHPGKNEKGFFEKVKEYFQ
;
A
#
# COMPACT_ATOMS: atom_id res chain seq x y z
N THR A 1 -3.56 48.07 -22.11
CA THR A 1 -4.13 49.33 -22.67
C THR A 1 -4.72 50.17 -21.55
N LYS A 2 -4.81 51.49 -21.71
CA LYS A 2 -5.46 52.38 -20.75
C LYS A 2 -6.94 52.51 -21.11
N LYS A 3 -7.86 52.16 -20.21
CA LYS A 3 -9.30 52.39 -20.37
C LYS A 3 -9.65 53.65 -19.58
N VAL A 4 -10.13 54.67 -20.29
CA VAL A 4 -10.58 55.93 -19.67
C VAL A 4 -12.10 55.87 -19.51
N VAL A 5 -12.60 56.17 -18.31
CA VAL A 5 -14.02 56.28 -18.02
C VAL A 5 -14.28 57.67 -17.44
N ASN A 6 -15.16 58.42 -18.09
CA ASN A 6 -15.58 59.74 -17.61
C ASN A 6 -16.65 59.54 -16.54
N THR A 7 -16.42 60.10 -15.35
CA THR A 7 -17.38 60.13 -14.25
C THR A 7 -17.74 61.59 -13.94
N MET A 8 -18.80 61.81 -13.14
CA MET A 8 -19.17 63.15 -12.67
C MET A 8 -18.09 63.85 -11.83
N LEU A 9 -17.07 63.10 -11.36
CA LEU A 9 -15.95 63.59 -10.56
C LEU A 9 -14.63 63.71 -11.36
N GLY A 10 -14.67 63.48 -12.68
CA GLY A 10 -13.50 63.55 -13.57
C GLY A 10 -13.20 62.23 -14.30
N GLN A 11 -12.05 62.20 -14.98
CA GLN A 11 -11.61 61.05 -15.78
C GLN A 11 -10.86 60.04 -14.91
N MET A 12 -11.38 58.82 -14.80
CA MET A 12 -10.66 57.70 -14.18
C MET A 12 -9.97 56.88 -15.28
N VAL A 13 -8.68 56.58 -15.10
CA VAL A 13 -7.90 55.76 -16.03
C VAL A 13 -7.49 54.46 -15.34
N SER A 14 -8.00 53.33 -15.84
CA SER A 14 -7.60 52.00 -15.37
C SER A 14 -6.73 51.28 -16.41
N ALA A 15 -5.80 50.46 -15.93
CA ALA A 15 -5.06 49.55 -16.79
C ALA A 15 -5.94 48.33 -17.10
N SER A 16 -6.14 48.03 -18.39
CA SER A 16 -6.78 46.80 -18.86
C SER A 16 -5.79 45.96 -19.68
N THR A 17 -6.06 44.67 -19.77
CA THR A 17 -5.42 43.79 -20.75
C THR A 17 -5.62 44.35 -22.16
N CYS A 18 -4.61 44.22 -23.03
CA CYS A 18 -4.70 44.66 -24.42
C CYS A 18 -5.67 43.76 -25.20
N PRO A 19 -6.68 44.28 -25.92
CA PRO A 19 -7.63 43.46 -26.66
C PRO A 19 -7.02 42.79 -27.90
N THR A 20 -5.84 43.26 -28.38
CA THR A 20 -5.20 42.77 -29.61
C THR A 20 -4.15 41.68 -29.37
N CYS A 21 -3.50 41.69 -28.20
CA CYS A 21 -2.46 40.71 -27.85
C CYS A 21 -2.72 40.00 -26.50
N HIS A 22 -3.91 40.19 -25.91
CA HIS A 22 -4.38 39.57 -24.66
C HIS A 22 -3.42 39.59 -23.45
N GLY A 23 -2.41 40.48 -23.46
CA GLY A 23 -1.41 40.63 -22.39
C GLY A 23 0.02 40.24 -22.79
N GLU A 24 0.22 39.61 -23.95
CA GLU A 24 1.49 38.99 -24.36
C GLU A 24 2.52 39.97 -24.93
N GLY A 25 2.10 41.19 -25.28
CA GLY A 25 2.98 42.23 -25.85
C GLY A 25 3.47 41.97 -27.28
N LYS A 26 3.10 40.84 -27.89
CA LYS A 26 3.40 40.49 -29.29
C LYS A 26 2.13 39.99 -30.00
N THR A 27 2.11 40.03 -31.33
CA THR A 27 1.02 39.54 -32.18
C THR A 27 1.58 38.60 -33.22
N ILE A 28 0.91 37.47 -33.46
CA ILE A 28 1.31 36.48 -34.46
C ILE A 28 1.02 37.03 -35.85
N SER A 29 2.06 37.34 -36.63
CA SER A 29 1.94 37.87 -38.00
C SER A 29 1.75 36.78 -39.07
N ALA A 30 2.27 35.58 -38.82
CA ALA A 30 2.05 34.39 -39.63
C ALA A 30 1.84 33.20 -38.70
N THR A 31 0.71 32.50 -38.86
CA THR A 31 0.39 31.31 -38.07
C THR A 31 1.12 30.08 -38.60
N CYS A 32 1.67 29.27 -37.71
CA CYS A 32 2.18 27.94 -38.09
C CYS A 32 1.01 27.01 -38.46
N ASP A 33 1.07 26.33 -39.60
CA ASP A 33 -0.01 25.44 -40.05
C ASP A 33 -0.26 24.24 -39.10
N VAL A 34 0.79 23.80 -38.40
CA VAL A 34 0.75 22.63 -37.50
C VAL A 34 0.16 22.97 -36.13
N CYS A 35 0.69 24.00 -35.44
CA CYS A 35 0.25 24.37 -34.09
C CYS A 35 -0.69 25.58 -34.04
N LYS A 36 -1.03 26.18 -35.19
CA LYS A 36 -1.98 27.31 -35.36
C LYS A 36 -1.76 28.53 -34.45
N GLY A 37 -0.55 28.69 -33.91
CA GLY A 37 -0.20 29.76 -32.98
C GLY A 37 -0.32 29.43 -31.49
N GLU A 38 -0.59 28.18 -31.12
CA GLU A 38 -0.56 27.72 -29.72
C GLU A 38 0.88 27.58 -29.17
N GLY A 39 1.86 27.33 -30.04
CA GLY A 39 3.27 27.15 -29.65
C GLY A 39 3.59 25.80 -29.01
N ARG A 40 2.66 24.84 -29.04
CA ARG A 40 2.83 23.44 -28.63
C ARG A 40 2.08 22.51 -29.59
N GLN A 41 2.35 21.21 -29.52
CA GLN A 41 1.62 20.16 -30.24
C GLN A 41 1.42 18.97 -29.30
N LEU A 42 0.28 18.28 -29.42
CA LEU A 42 0.04 17.04 -28.70
C LEU A 42 0.77 15.90 -29.42
N ASN A 43 1.68 15.25 -28.70
CA ASN A 43 2.48 14.10 -29.15
C ASN A 43 2.36 12.99 -28.11
N GLU A 44 2.45 11.74 -28.56
CA GLU A 44 2.55 10.57 -27.68
C GLU A 44 4.03 10.29 -27.38
N GLU A 45 4.40 10.18 -26.10
CA GLU A 45 5.75 9.85 -25.64
C GLU A 45 5.69 8.67 -24.66
N VAL A 46 6.54 7.66 -24.85
CA VAL A 46 6.69 6.56 -23.89
C VAL A 46 7.76 6.92 -22.87
N ILE A 47 7.35 7.19 -21.63
CA ILE A 47 8.24 7.58 -20.53
C ILE A 47 8.58 6.34 -19.68
N PRO A 48 9.85 5.90 -19.62
CA PRO A 48 10.24 4.81 -18.74
C PRO A 48 10.29 5.29 -17.28
N ILE A 49 9.48 4.69 -16.42
CA ILE A 49 9.38 5.02 -14.98
C ILE A 49 10.03 3.90 -14.18
N ASN A 50 11.06 4.24 -13.40
CA ASN A 50 11.71 3.32 -12.47
C ASN A 50 11.07 3.46 -11.08
N ILE A 51 10.21 2.51 -10.71
CA ILE A 51 9.58 2.46 -9.38
C ILE A 51 10.55 1.78 -8.40
N PRO A 52 11.03 2.46 -7.34
CA PRO A 52 11.97 1.86 -6.39
C PRO A 52 11.27 0.81 -5.50
N ALA A 53 12.00 -0.23 -5.11
CA ALA A 53 11.47 -1.19 -4.14
C ALA A 53 11.23 -0.50 -2.78
N GLY A 54 10.02 -0.67 -2.23
CA GLY A 54 9.62 -0.09 -0.94
C GLY A 54 8.52 0.96 -1.01
N VAL A 55 8.17 1.45 -2.20
CA VAL A 55 7.08 2.44 -2.40
C VAL A 55 5.82 2.03 -1.65
N ALA A 56 5.15 3.00 -1.04
CA ALA A 56 3.90 2.81 -0.30
C ALA A 56 2.73 3.44 -1.05
N ASN A 57 1.50 3.07 -0.67
CA ASN A 57 0.29 3.75 -1.13
C ASN A 57 0.38 5.27 -0.89
N ASP A 58 -0.20 6.05 -1.81
CA ASP A 58 -0.21 7.52 -1.83
C ASP A 58 1.17 8.18 -1.95
N MET A 59 2.24 7.41 -2.17
CA MET A 59 3.55 7.99 -2.43
C MET A 59 3.59 8.59 -3.84
N GLN A 60 4.06 9.83 -3.93
CA GLN A 60 4.15 10.57 -5.20
C GLN A 60 5.59 10.60 -5.72
N LEU A 61 5.81 10.15 -6.95
CA LEU A 61 7.03 10.37 -7.70
C LEU A 61 6.85 11.59 -8.62
N SER A 62 7.86 12.45 -8.72
CA SER A 62 7.87 13.58 -9.66
C SER A 62 8.97 13.40 -10.71
N MET A 63 8.64 13.69 -11.97
CA MET A 63 9.59 13.73 -13.08
C MET A 63 9.61 15.15 -13.66
N SER A 64 10.69 15.88 -13.40
CA SER A 64 10.77 17.28 -13.75
C SER A 64 10.85 17.53 -15.25
N GLY A 65 10.07 18.50 -15.73
CA GLY A 65 9.99 18.86 -17.15
C GLY A 65 9.35 17.80 -18.06
N LYS A 66 8.65 16.81 -17.49
CA LYS A 66 7.87 15.79 -18.23
C LYS A 66 6.35 16.01 -18.20
N GLY A 67 5.90 17.10 -17.59
CA GLY A 67 4.53 17.57 -17.66
C GLY A 67 4.27 18.42 -18.92
N ASN A 68 3.05 18.96 -19.01
CA ASN A 68 2.60 19.69 -20.19
C ASN A 68 3.42 20.96 -20.46
N PHE A 69 3.67 21.22 -21.75
CA PHE A 69 4.26 22.49 -22.19
C PHE A 69 3.25 23.65 -22.05
N PRO A 70 3.66 24.81 -21.50
CA PRO A 70 2.84 26.02 -21.49
C PRO A 70 2.63 26.54 -22.91
N GLU A 71 1.53 27.28 -23.11
CA GLU A 71 1.23 27.93 -24.39
C GLU A 71 2.27 29.00 -24.72
N ARG A 72 2.65 29.07 -26.01
CA ARG A 72 3.63 30.00 -26.60
C ARG A 72 5.06 29.94 -26.04
N GLY A 73 5.35 28.98 -25.18
CA GLY A 73 6.69 28.64 -24.69
C GLY A 73 6.91 28.91 -23.20
N GLY A 74 7.98 28.35 -22.65
CA GLY A 74 8.29 28.36 -21.22
C GLY A 74 8.92 27.05 -20.79
N VAL A 75 9.10 26.85 -19.49
CA VAL A 75 9.54 25.57 -18.93
C VAL A 75 8.33 24.62 -18.89
N PRO A 76 8.43 23.37 -19.39
CA PRO A 76 7.38 22.38 -19.21
C PRO A 76 7.12 22.11 -17.73
N GLY A 77 5.88 21.74 -17.39
CA GLY A 77 5.54 21.32 -16.03
C GLY A 77 6.20 20.00 -15.64
N ASP A 78 5.87 19.50 -14.45
CA ASP A 78 6.34 18.22 -13.95
C ASP A 78 5.27 17.14 -14.10
N LEU A 79 5.68 15.90 -14.39
CA LEU A 79 4.78 14.74 -14.35
C LEU A 79 4.75 14.21 -12.91
N LEU A 80 3.56 14.15 -12.33
CA LEU A 80 3.33 13.64 -10.98
C LEU A 80 2.66 12.26 -11.08
N ILE A 81 3.30 11.26 -10.49
CA ILE A 81 2.89 9.85 -10.53
C ILE A 81 2.52 9.46 -9.10
N GLN A 82 1.22 9.32 -8.81
CA GLN A 82 0.75 8.77 -7.55
C GLN A 82 0.77 7.24 -7.62
N ILE A 83 1.29 6.60 -6.57
CA ILE A 83 1.36 5.15 -6.46
C ILE A 83 0.18 4.66 -5.62
N GLU A 84 -0.59 3.74 -6.20
CA GLU A 84 -1.68 3.02 -5.53
C GLU A 84 -1.25 1.56 -5.33
N GLU A 85 -1.49 1.01 -4.13
CA GLU A 85 -1.14 -0.37 -3.77
C GLU A 85 -2.35 -1.29 -3.95
N GLU A 86 -2.27 -2.22 -4.91
CA GLU A 86 -3.33 -3.21 -5.13
C GLU A 86 -3.42 -4.18 -3.93
N PRO A 87 -4.61 -4.36 -3.31
CA PRO A 87 -4.77 -5.23 -2.16
C PRO A 87 -4.65 -6.70 -2.55
N HIS A 88 -3.70 -7.42 -1.94
CA HIS A 88 -3.48 -8.85 -2.18
C HIS A 88 -4.42 -9.70 -1.31
N GLU A 89 -4.99 -10.78 -1.88
CA GLU A 89 -5.95 -11.68 -1.20
C GLU A 89 -5.47 -12.23 0.16
N PHE A 90 -4.19 -12.64 0.27
CA PHE A 90 -3.64 -13.32 1.45
C PHE A 90 -2.63 -12.49 2.25
N LEU A 91 -1.93 -11.55 1.60
CA LEU A 91 -0.83 -10.79 2.20
C LEU A 91 -1.30 -9.37 2.51
N LYS A 92 -1.22 -8.97 3.79
CA LYS A 92 -1.57 -7.61 4.23
C LYS A 92 -0.29 -6.85 4.57
N ARG A 93 -0.11 -5.66 4.03
CA ARG A 93 1.03 -4.80 4.37
C ARG A 93 0.76 -4.02 5.64
N GLU A 94 1.74 -3.99 6.54
CA GLU A 94 1.77 -3.10 7.70
C GLU A 94 3.13 -2.36 7.74
N GLY A 95 3.17 -1.16 7.13
CA GLY A 95 4.41 -0.41 6.95
C GLY A 95 5.42 -1.16 6.08
N ASN A 96 6.53 -1.61 6.68
CA ASN A 96 7.54 -2.43 6.02
C ASN A 96 7.36 -3.94 6.27
N ASN A 97 6.46 -4.33 7.17
CA ASN A 97 6.17 -5.72 7.49
C ASN A 97 5.02 -6.27 6.63
N ILE A 98 4.96 -7.60 6.49
CA ILE A 98 3.84 -8.31 5.88
C ILE A 98 3.17 -9.19 6.91
N MET A 99 1.86 -9.07 7.07
CA MET A 99 1.03 -10.01 7.80
C MET A 99 0.46 -11.07 6.86
N PHE A 100 0.49 -12.32 7.30
CA PHE A 100 -0.13 -13.46 6.62
C PHE A 100 -0.86 -14.33 7.65
N GLU A 101 -2.11 -14.69 7.36
CA GLU A 101 -2.94 -15.54 8.22
C GLU A 101 -2.87 -16.99 7.72
N GLN A 102 -2.23 -17.86 8.49
CA GLN A 102 -2.11 -19.28 8.15
C GLN A 102 -3.03 -20.11 9.04
N TYR A 103 -3.98 -20.81 8.42
CA TYR A 103 -4.83 -21.78 9.10
C TYR A 103 -4.12 -23.15 9.16
N ILE A 104 -4.12 -23.78 10.32
CA ILE A 104 -3.53 -25.10 10.57
C ILE A 104 -4.57 -26.00 11.23
N SER A 105 -4.57 -27.32 10.96
CA SER A 105 -5.50 -28.22 11.65
C SER A 105 -5.14 -28.32 13.14
N PHE A 106 -6.11 -28.68 13.99
CA PHE A 106 -5.81 -28.98 15.40
C PHE A 106 -4.76 -30.09 15.54
N VAL A 107 -4.79 -31.10 14.64
CA VAL A 107 -3.85 -32.22 14.63
C VAL A 107 -2.43 -31.73 14.33
N ASP A 108 -2.27 -30.87 13.32
CA ASP A 108 -0.99 -30.23 12.96
C ASP A 108 -0.46 -29.34 14.09
N ALA A 109 -1.34 -28.61 14.79
CA ALA A 109 -0.97 -27.78 15.93
C ALA A 109 -0.48 -28.61 17.12
N ALA A 110 -1.10 -29.77 17.36
CA ALA A 110 -0.74 -30.70 18.43
C ALA A 110 0.56 -31.45 18.13
N LEU A 111 0.67 -32.08 16.96
CA LEU A 111 1.81 -32.94 16.58
C LEU A 111 3.03 -32.16 16.06
N GLY A 112 2.82 -30.93 15.58
CA GLY A 112 3.80 -30.19 14.81
C GLY A 112 3.84 -30.66 13.34
N THR A 113 4.21 -29.75 12.44
CA THR A 113 4.16 -30.00 11.00
C THR A 113 5.13 -29.08 10.26
N ASN A 114 5.35 -29.32 8.96
CA ASN A 114 6.09 -28.39 8.09
C ASN A 114 5.15 -27.89 7.00
N LEU A 115 4.95 -26.58 6.95
CA LEU A 115 4.03 -25.93 6.01
C LEU A 115 4.80 -25.06 5.02
N GLU A 116 4.27 -24.94 3.82
CA GLU A 116 4.80 -24.02 2.81
C GLU A 116 3.91 -22.77 2.77
N VAL A 117 4.50 -21.61 3.04
CA VAL A 117 3.80 -20.32 3.11
C VAL A 117 4.21 -19.40 1.96
N PRO A 118 3.27 -18.61 1.41
CA PRO A 118 3.59 -17.57 0.44
C PRO A 118 4.32 -16.40 1.10
N THR A 119 5.30 -15.85 0.40
CA THR A 119 6.02 -14.61 0.72
C THR A 119 6.08 -13.76 -0.56
N ILE A 120 6.45 -12.48 -0.47
CA ILE A 120 6.56 -11.59 -1.65
C ILE A 120 7.48 -12.17 -2.75
N GLU A 121 8.51 -12.94 -2.36
CA GLU A 121 9.52 -13.47 -3.29
C GLU A 121 9.25 -14.91 -3.75
N GLY A 122 8.07 -15.46 -3.42
CA GLY A 122 7.74 -16.87 -3.64
C GLY A 122 7.56 -17.61 -2.32
N LYS A 123 7.72 -18.93 -2.32
CA LYS A 123 7.31 -19.79 -1.20
C LYS A 123 8.47 -20.14 -0.26
N VAL A 124 8.18 -20.24 1.03
CA VAL A 124 9.13 -20.64 2.08
C VAL A 124 8.53 -21.76 2.92
N LYS A 125 9.34 -22.77 3.27
CA LYS A 125 8.93 -23.81 4.22
C LYS A 125 9.20 -23.35 5.65
N ILE A 126 8.16 -23.39 6.49
CA ILE A 126 8.22 -23.11 7.91
C ILE A 126 7.95 -24.37 8.72
N LYS A 127 8.60 -24.48 9.88
CA LYS A 127 8.31 -25.52 10.87
C LYS A 127 7.32 -24.96 11.89
N VAL A 128 6.23 -25.68 12.11
CA VAL A 128 5.31 -25.49 13.24
C VAL A 128 5.69 -26.50 14.31
N ASP A 129 6.08 -26.04 15.48
CA ASP A 129 6.42 -26.94 16.60
C ASP A 129 5.15 -27.56 17.21
N ALA A 130 5.30 -28.78 17.74
CA ALA A 130 4.26 -29.47 18.50
C ALA A 130 3.76 -28.63 19.69
N GLY A 131 2.48 -28.73 20.02
CA GLY A 131 1.85 -27.93 21.07
C GLY A 131 1.75 -26.43 20.75
N THR A 132 1.73 -26.06 19.46
CA THR A 132 1.61 -24.66 19.05
C THR A 132 0.22 -24.10 19.38
N GLN A 133 0.20 -23.06 20.21
CA GLN A 133 -1.02 -22.38 20.64
C GLN A 133 -1.65 -21.51 19.53
N PRO A 134 -2.98 -21.37 19.50
CA PRO A 134 -3.67 -20.46 18.58
C PRO A 134 -3.24 -19.01 18.83
N GLY A 135 -3.09 -18.23 17.75
CA GLY A 135 -2.63 -16.84 17.81
C GLY A 135 -1.11 -16.69 18.01
N LYS A 136 -0.33 -17.78 17.98
CA LYS A 136 1.14 -17.72 17.95
C LYS A 136 1.59 -17.03 16.65
N ILE A 137 2.36 -15.95 16.77
CA ILE A 137 2.96 -15.25 15.64
C ILE A 137 4.36 -15.83 15.37
N LEU A 138 4.58 -16.37 14.18
CA LEU A 138 5.92 -16.74 13.69
C LEU A 138 6.50 -15.57 12.88
N ARG A 139 7.74 -15.18 13.17
CA ARG A 139 8.43 -14.06 12.51
C ARG A 139 9.51 -14.55 11.57
N LEU A 140 9.30 -14.41 10.26
CA LEU A 140 10.30 -14.64 9.23
C LEU A 140 11.11 -13.36 9.01
N ARG A 141 12.35 -13.36 9.49
CA ARG A 141 13.23 -12.19 9.44
C ARG A 141 13.64 -11.85 8.00
N GLY A 142 13.55 -10.58 7.62
CA GLY A 142 13.97 -10.10 6.30
C GLY A 142 13.13 -10.64 5.13
N LYS A 143 11.86 -10.98 5.37
CA LYS A 143 10.90 -11.43 4.34
C LYS A 143 9.73 -10.47 4.09
N GLY A 144 9.73 -9.30 4.74
CA GLY A 144 8.83 -8.20 4.43
C GLY A 144 9.33 -7.33 3.26
N ILE A 145 8.96 -6.05 3.29
CA ILE A 145 9.26 -5.06 2.25
C ILE A 145 10.60 -4.36 2.55
N LYS A 146 11.34 -3.98 1.49
CA LYS A 146 12.58 -3.20 1.61
C LYS A 146 12.24 -1.75 1.99
N ASP A 147 13.01 -1.18 2.90
CA ASP A 147 12.90 0.25 3.23
C ASP A 147 13.34 1.13 2.03
N LEU A 148 12.65 2.24 1.82
CA LEU A 148 12.98 3.26 0.81
C LEU A 148 14.18 4.10 1.22
N ASN A 149 14.22 4.49 2.49
CA ASN A 149 15.16 5.48 3.02
C ASN A 149 16.39 4.85 3.69
N GLY A 150 16.48 3.51 3.69
CA GLY A 150 17.48 2.77 4.44
C GLY A 150 17.90 1.45 3.80
N TYR A 151 18.87 0.79 4.43
CA TYR A 151 19.36 -0.53 4.03
C TYR A 151 18.56 -1.68 4.67
N GLY A 152 17.50 -1.35 5.42
CA GLY A 152 16.66 -2.32 6.13
C GLY A 152 15.66 -3.04 5.23
N ARG A 153 15.17 -4.17 5.73
CA ARG A 153 14.02 -4.89 5.21
C ARG A 153 13.16 -5.33 6.38
N GLY A 154 11.85 -5.15 6.27
CA GLY A 154 10.91 -5.63 7.29
C GLY A 154 10.79 -7.14 7.32
N ASP A 155 9.95 -7.62 8.22
CA ASP A 155 9.72 -9.04 8.47
C ASP A 155 8.36 -9.48 7.96
N GLN A 156 8.20 -10.78 7.74
CA GLN A 156 6.88 -11.37 7.54
C GLN A 156 6.40 -12.02 8.85
N LEU A 157 5.25 -11.58 9.32
CA LEU A 157 4.55 -12.04 10.52
C LEU A 157 3.44 -13.00 10.11
N ILE A 158 3.56 -14.25 10.53
CA ILE A 158 2.61 -15.32 10.21
C ILE A 158 1.77 -15.58 11.46
N HIS A 159 0.49 -15.22 11.40
CA HIS A 159 -0.46 -15.47 12.47
C HIS A 159 -1.05 -16.87 12.31
N LEU A 160 -0.74 -17.77 13.24
CA LEU A 160 -1.24 -19.16 13.21
C LEU A 160 -2.64 -19.26 13.83
N ASN A 161 -3.62 -19.57 12.99
CA ASN A 161 -5.00 -19.83 13.39
C ASN A 161 -5.24 -21.35 13.41
N VAL A 162 -5.67 -21.89 14.55
CA VAL A 162 -6.08 -23.31 14.63
C VAL A 162 -7.50 -23.44 14.09
N TRP A 163 -7.66 -24.26 13.05
CA TRP A 163 -8.94 -24.55 12.43
C TRP A 163 -9.61 -25.75 13.09
N THR A 164 -10.79 -25.52 13.67
CA THR A 164 -11.65 -26.57 14.24
C THR A 164 -12.77 -26.90 13.25
N PRO A 165 -12.96 -28.18 12.85
CA PRO A 165 -14.01 -28.57 11.92
C PRO A 165 -15.41 -28.34 12.52
N LYS A 166 -16.34 -27.83 11.70
CA LYS A 166 -17.73 -27.55 12.11
C LYS A 166 -18.60 -28.81 12.20
N SER A 167 -18.19 -29.88 11.54
CA SER A 167 -18.88 -31.17 11.45
C SER A 167 -17.86 -32.29 11.45
N VAL A 168 -18.15 -33.37 12.16
CA VAL A 168 -17.31 -34.57 12.23
C VAL A 168 -18.17 -35.81 11.97
N SER A 169 -17.62 -36.79 11.28
CA SER A 169 -18.22 -38.10 11.06
C SER A 169 -18.27 -38.91 12.37
N ASN A 170 -19.03 -40.02 12.36
CA ASN A 170 -19.12 -40.91 13.53
C ASN A 170 -17.75 -41.47 13.94
N GLN A 171 -16.89 -41.81 12.97
CA GLN A 171 -15.54 -42.33 13.24
C GLN A 171 -14.62 -41.26 13.87
N GLU A 172 -14.66 -40.02 13.34
CA GLU A 172 -13.92 -38.90 13.91
C GLU A 172 -14.42 -38.53 15.31
N ARG A 173 -15.74 -38.59 15.54
CA ARG A 173 -16.34 -38.39 16.87
C ARG A 173 -15.82 -39.42 17.88
N GLU A 174 -15.82 -40.71 17.56
CA GLU A 174 -15.30 -41.75 18.46
C GLU A 174 -13.82 -41.53 18.82
N LEU A 175 -13.02 -41.04 17.88
CA LEU A 175 -11.61 -40.70 18.12
C LEU A 175 -11.48 -39.46 19.03
N LEU A 176 -12.27 -38.42 18.78
CA LEU A 176 -12.28 -37.21 19.62
C LEU A 176 -12.80 -37.47 21.03
N GLU A 177 -13.77 -38.37 21.20
CA GLU A 177 -14.27 -38.80 22.52
C GLU A 177 -13.18 -39.59 23.28
N LYS A 178 -12.44 -40.50 22.62
CA LYS A 178 -11.27 -41.17 23.23
C LYS A 178 -10.13 -40.20 23.58
N LEU A 179 -9.94 -39.13 22.80
CA LEU A 179 -8.96 -38.09 23.12
C LEU A 179 -9.42 -37.17 24.25
N ARG A 180 -10.73 -36.99 24.45
CA ARG A 180 -11.28 -36.17 25.55
C ARG A 180 -10.96 -36.73 26.93
N ASP A 181 -10.93 -38.06 27.06
CA ASP A 181 -10.65 -38.75 28.32
C ASP A 181 -9.13 -38.90 28.60
N SER A 182 -8.27 -38.30 27.77
CA SER A 182 -6.82 -38.28 27.93
C SER A 182 -6.38 -37.08 28.77
N ASP A 183 -5.51 -37.31 29.77
CA ASP A 183 -4.99 -36.28 30.68
C ASP A 183 -4.40 -35.07 29.93
N ASN A 184 -3.71 -35.31 28.79
CA ASN A 184 -3.06 -34.26 28.00
C ASN A 184 -4.05 -33.33 27.26
N PHE A 185 -5.33 -33.71 27.14
CA PHE A 185 -6.38 -32.90 26.52
C PHE A 185 -7.22 -32.14 27.56
N THR A 186 -6.95 -32.31 28.85
CA THR A 186 -7.53 -31.47 29.90
C THR A 186 -6.76 -30.14 29.95
N PRO A 187 -7.40 -28.99 29.64
CA PRO A 187 -6.70 -27.72 29.60
C PRO A 187 -6.33 -27.26 31.01
N HIS A 188 -5.04 -27.28 31.31
CA HIS A 188 -4.45 -26.75 32.54
C HIS A 188 -3.68 -25.45 32.23
N PRO A 189 -4.36 -24.29 32.05
CA PRO A 189 -3.70 -23.03 31.79
C PRO A 189 -2.72 -22.70 32.92
N GLY A 190 -1.44 -22.58 32.58
CA GLY A 190 -0.37 -22.38 33.56
C GLY A 190 -0.41 -20.96 34.14
N LYS A 191 0.12 -20.77 35.37
CA LYS A 191 0.23 -19.43 36.00
C LYS A 191 1.01 -18.39 35.16
N ASN A 192 1.77 -18.83 34.16
CA ASN A 192 2.52 -17.95 33.24
C ASN A 192 1.75 -17.60 31.96
N GLU A 193 0.60 -18.22 31.71
CA GLU A 193 -0.24 -17.99 30.54
C GLU A 193 -1.31 -16.96 30.86
N LYS A 194 -0.92 -15.67 30.87
CA LYS A 194 -1.87 -14.54 31.07
C LYS A 194 -3.10 -14.73 30.19
N GLY A 195 -4.27 -14.71 30.81
CA GLY A 195 -5.54 -14.96 30.12
C GLY A 195 -5.81 -13.90 29.04
N PHE A 196 -6.58 -14.26 28.02
CA PHE A 196 -6.98 -13.34 26.95
C PHE A 196 -7.56 -12.03 27.52
N PHE A 197 -8.42 -12.13 28.54
CA PHE A 197 -9.01 -10.98 29.23
C PHE A 197 -7.99 -10.11 30.00
N GLU A 198 -6.93 -10.69 30.55
CA GLU A 198 -5.88 -9.93 31.26
C GLU A 198 -5.05 -9.12 30.27
N LYS A 199 -4.66 -9.73 29.14
CA LYS A 199 -3.93 -9.05 28.05
C LYS A 199 -4.73 -7.90 27.46
N VAL A 200 -6.04 -8.09 27.29
CA VAL A 200 -6.96 -7.04 26.82
C VAL A 200 -7.07 -5.91 27.85
N LYS A 201 -7.19 -6.25 29.15
CA LYS A 201 -7.24 -5.24 30.22
C LYS A 201 -5.96 -4.41 30.32
N GLU A 202 -4.79 -5.02 30.13
CA GLU A 202 -3.50 -4.33 30.06
C GLU A 202 -3.35 -3.39 28.84
N TYR A 203 -4.19 -3.55 27.80
CA TYR A 203 -4.18 -2.69 26.60
C TYR A 203 -5.15 -1.49 26.68
N PHE A 204 -6.08 -1.50 27.63
CA PHE A 204 -7.12 -0.47 27.80
C PHE A 204 -6.93 0.36 29.10
N GLN A 205 -5.78 0.26 29.75
CA GLN A 205 -5.43 0.93 31.00
C GLN A 205 -4.10 1.69 30.87
#